data_AF-A0A3E0C265-F1
#
_entry.id   AF-A0A3E0C265-F1
#
_cell.length_a   1.000
_cell.length_b   1.000
_cell.length_c   1.000
_cell.angle_alpha   90.00
_cell.angle_beta   90.00
_cell.angle_gamma   90.00
#
_symmetry.space_group_name_H-M   'P 1'
#
loop_
_entity.id
_entity.type
_entity.pdbx_description
1 polymer ?
#
loop_
_entity_poly.entity_id
_entity_poly.type
_entity_poly.pdbx_seq_one_letter_code
_entity_poly.pdbx_strand_id
1 'polypeptide(L)'
;MADVSAAVIGFAGVLAGGYFNNFFAEDYKRFRDSQALAGALAGELKSHGEAIPLLKNMLSALHGRAKTGAELSLREMPEPGSPIFEANAESIGKLGPELANSVAYVYEQIRAFRVVMSMLARHHKEETPEWRTALIESGYDRIRSAEEKGAPLIEMLTTHAAQSYWQRPVTRKQVGYGTIGLLAFLVILKILF
;
A
#
# COMPACT_ATOMS: atom_id res chain seq x y z
N MET A 1 6.13 -10.35 -56.24
CA MET A 1 4.93 -10.31 -55.36
C MET A 1 5.18 -11.04 -54.03
N ALA A 2 5.74 -12.26 -54.04
CA ALA A 2 6.06 -13.00 -52.81
C ALA A 2 6.99 -12.27 -51.82
N ASP A 3 7.97 -11.49 -52.30
CA ASP A 3 8.90 -10.76 -51.41
C ASP A 3 8.23 -9.60 -50.66
N VAL A 4 7.34 -8.87 -51.31
CA VAL A 4 6.58 -7.76 -50.70
C VAL A 4 5.62 -8.30 -49.63
N SER A 5 4.95 -9.40 -49.98
CA SER A 5 4.12 -10.20 -49.10
C SER A 5 4.85 -10.69 -47.84
N ALA A 6 6.05 -11.25 -47.98
CA ALA A 6 6.86 -11.71 -46.84
C ALA A 6 7.36 -10.54 -45.96
N ALA A 7 7.75 -9.42 -46.58
CA ALA A 7 8.19 -8.23 -45.86
C ALA A 7 7.06 -7.59 -45.03
N VAL A 8 5.84 -7.52 -45.57
CA VAL A 8 4.66 -7.00 -44.86
C VAL A 8 4.28 -7.90 -43.69
N ILE A 9 4.31 -9.23 -43.87
CA ILE A 9 4.05 -10.19 -42.79
C ILE A 9 5.10 -10.09 -41.69
N GLY A 10 6.39 -10.03 -42.06
CA GLY A 10 7.49 -9.87 -41.10
C GLY A 10 7.38 -8.57 -40.29
N PHE A 11 7.12 -7.46 -40.96
CA PHE A 11 6.95 -6.16 -40.31
C PHE A 11 5.75 -6.15 -39.35
N ALA A 12 4.60 -6.68 -39.79
CA ALA A 12 3.42 -6.77 -38.93
C ALA A 12 3.60 -7.72 -37.75
N GLY A 13 4.31 -8.84 -37.94
CA GLY A 13 4.66 -9.78 -36.87
C GLY A 13 5.55 -9.13 -35.80
N VAL A 14 6.54 -8.34 -36.21
CA VAL A 14 7.41 -7.58 -35.29
C VAL A 14 6.62 -6.51 -34.55
N LEU A 15 5.74 -5.77 -35.23
CA LEU A 15 4.89 -4.77 -34.57
C LEU A 15 3.92 -5.39 -33.56
N ALA A 16 3.24 -6.47 -33.94
CA ALA A 16 2.34 -7.18 -33.04
C ALA A 16 3.10 -7.78 -31.85
N GLY A 17 4.19 -8.51 -32.10
CA GLY A 17 5.03 -9.10 -31.05
C GLY A 17 5.61 -8.05 -30.10
N GLY A 18 6.10 -6.92 -30.63
CA GLY A 18 6.58 -5.79 -29.85
C GLY A 18 5.50 -5.13 -29.01
N TYR A 19 4.29 -4.98 -29.54
CA TYR A 19 3.15 -4.43 -28.79
C TYR A 19 2.73 -5.35 -27.64
N PHE A 20 2.56 -6.66 -27.90
CA PHE A 20 2.19 -7.63 -26.88
C PHE A 20 3.24 -7.75 -25.77
N ASN A 21 4.53 -7.83 -26.14
CA ASN A 21 5.59 -7.91 -25.14
C ASN A 21 5.73 -6.62 -24.32
N ASN A 22 5.74 -5.45 -24.96
CA ASN A 22 6.06 -4.22 -24.24
C ASN A 22 4.90 -3.62 -23.47
N PHE A 23 3.66 -3.81 -23.93
CA PHE A 23 2.50 -3.21 -23.26
C PHE A 23 1.74 -4.19 -22.38
N PHE A 24 1.38 -5.37 -22.89
CA PHE A 24 0.59 -6.32 -22.09
C PHE A 24 1.43 -7.01 -21.01
N ALA A 25 2.64 -7.48 -21.33
CA ALA A 25 3.46 -8.16 -20.33
C ALA A 25 3.89 -7.20 -19.20
N GLU A 26 4.28 -5.98 -19.57
CA GLU A 26 4.69 -4.95 -18.60
C GLU A 26 3.50 -4.43 -17.76
N ASP A 27 2.33 -4.17 -18.37
CA ASP A 27 1.13 -3.78 -17.61
C ASP A 27 0.65 -4.89 -16.67
N TYR A 28 0.70 -6.16 -17.13
CA TYR A 28 0.38 -7.30 -16.27
C TYR A 28 1.37 -7.44 -15.11
N LYS A 29 2.67 -7.27 -15.36
CA LYS A 29 3.70 -7.28 -14.32
C LYS A 29 3.47 -6.16 -13.30
N ARG A 30 3.26 -4.92 -13.75
CA ARG A 30 2.96 -3.78 -12.86
C ARG A 30 1.70 -4.00 -12.03
N PHE A 31 0.68 -4.59 -12.63
CA PHE A 31 -0.54 -4.97 -11.93
C PHE A 31 -0.26 -5.99 -10.83
N ARG A 32 0.46 -7.07 -11.14
CA ARG A 32 0.85 -8.10 -10.17
C ARG A 32 1.70 -7.55 -9.03
N ASP A 33 2.67 -6.68 -9.33
CA ASP A 33 3.51 -6.02 -8.34
C ASP A 33 2.67 -5.14 -7.39
N SER A 34 1.71 -4.40 -7.94
CA SER A 34 0.78 -3.57 -7.16
C SER A 34 -0.11 -4.41 -6.23
N GLN A 35 -0.62 -5.56 -6.71
CA GLN A 35 -1.41 -6.47 -5.88
C GLN A 35 -0.61 -7.11 -4.74
N ALA A 36 0.61 -7.56 -5.04
CA ALA A 36 1.49 -8.16 -4.06
C ALA A 36 1.83 -7.16 -2.94
N LEU A 37 2.15 -5.91 -3.33
CA LEU A 37 2.38 -4.83 -2.39
C LEU A 37 1.15 -4.55 -1.53
N ALA A 38 -0.04 -4.45 -2.13
CA ALA A 38 -1.27 -4.20 -1.40
C ALA A 38 -1.56 -5.31 -0.38
N GLY A 39 -1.41 -6.57 -0.77
CA GLY A 39 -1.62 -7.72 0.11
C GLY A 39 -0.64 -7.74 1.28
N ALA A 40 0.65 -7.45 1.02
CA ALA A 40 1.67 -7.41 2.06
C ALA A 40 1.40 -6.28 3.09
N LEU A 41 1.07 -5.08 2.62
CA LEU A 41 0.72 -3.93 3.48
C LEU A 41 -0.55 -4.18 4.27
N ALA A 42 -1.58 -4.79 3.66
CA ALA A 42 -2.80 -5.16 4.36
C ALA A 42 -2.52 -6.12 5.53
N GLY A 43 -1.65 -7.12 5.32
CA GLY A 43 -1.23 -8.05 6.37
C GLY A 43 -0.51 -7.37 7.52
N GLU A 44 0.46 -6.49 7.23
CA GLU A 44 1.18 -5.74 8.26
C GLU A 44 0.26 -4.79 9.04
N LEU A 45 -0.59 -4.03 8.35
CA LEU A 45 -1.56 -3.14 9.00
C LEU A 45 -2.57 -3.89 9.85
N LYS A 46 -3.01 -5.09 9.43
CA LYS A 46 -3.89 -5.94 10.23
C LYS A 46 -3.22 -6.36 11.53
N SER A 47 -1.96 -6.77 11.48
CA SER A 47 -1.16 -7.11 12.67
C SER A 47 -1.05 -5.92 13.64
N HIS A 48 -0.80 -4.72 13.12
CA HIS A 48 -0.84 -3.50 13.94
C HIS A 48 -2.23 -3.23 14.54
N GLY A 49 -3.29 -3.40 13.74
CA GLY A 49 -4.68 -3.21 14.15
C GLY A 49 -5.11 -4.13 15.29
N GLU A 50 -4.69 -5.40 15.27
CA GLU A 50 -5.00 -6.39 16.32
C GLU A 50 -4.44 -5.97 17.70
N ALA A 51 -3.34 -5.20 17.74
CA ALA A 51 -2.74 -4.72 18.98
C ALA A 51 -3.41 -3.44 19.54
N ILE A 52 -4.21 -2.72 18.74
CA ILE A 52 -4.77 -1.41 19.13
C ILE A 52 -5.59 -1.46 20.43
N PRO A 53 -6.52 -2.42 20.66
CA PRO A 53 -7.29 -2.47 21.90
C PRO A 53 -6.42 -2.59 23.15
N LEU A 54 -5.37 -3.43 23.08
CA LEU A 54 -4.40 -3.58 24.16
C LEU A 54 -3.65 -2.27 24.42
N LEU A 55 -3.19 -1.60 23.37
CA LEU A 55 -2.47 -0.33 23.48
C LEU A 55 -3.33 0.78 24.08
N LYS A 56 -4.61 0.88 23.71
CA LYS A 56 -5.55 1.84 24.31
C LYS A 56 -5.77 1.59 25.80
N ASN A 57 -5.92 0.34 26.20
CA ASN A 57 -6.05 -0.03 27.61
C ASN A 57 -4.78 0.34 28.41
N MET A 58 -3.60 0.06 27.83
CA MET A 58 -2.32 0.47 28.42
C MET A 58 -2.22 1.98 28.58
N LEU A 59 -2.55 2.76 27.54
CA LEU A 59 -2.54 4.22 27.59
C LEU A 59 -3.50 4.77 28.64
N SER A 60 -4.71 4.19 28.74
CA SER A 60 -5.69 4.60 29.77
C SER A 60 -5.16 4.36 31.19
N ALA A 61 -4.50 3.22 31.44
CA ALA A 61 -3.88 2.95 32.73
C ALA A 61 -2.70 3.89 33.04
N LEU A 62 -1.87 4.19 32.04
CA LEU A 62 -0.77 5.15 32.17
C LEU A 62 -1.29 6.56 32.46
N HIS A 63 -2.37 6.97 31.78
CA HIS A 63 -3.01 8.28 31.99
C HIS A 63 -3.53 8.43 33.41
N GLY A 64 -4.20 7.40 33.94
CA GLY A 64 -4.68 7.37 35.32
C GLY A 64 -3.54 7.55 36.33
N ARG A 65 -2.41 6.86 36.14
CA ARG A 65 -1.23 7.01 37.00
C ARG A 65 -0.56 8.38 36.87
N ALA A 66 -0.44 8.89 35.65
CA ALA A 66 0.18 10.19 35.39
C ALA A 66 -0.62 11.32 36.06
N LYS A 67 -1.96 11.26 36.00
CA LYS A 67 -2.85 12.25 36.63
C LYS A 67 -2.74 12.32 38.15
N THR A 68 -2.47 11.21 38.82
CA THR A 68 -2.27 11.19 40.28
C THR A 68 -0.83 11.51 40.68
N GLY A 69 0.04 11.86 39.72
CA GLY A 69 1.46 12.07 39.95
C GLY A 69 2.23 10.79 40.28
N ALA A 70 1.62 9.62 40.15
CA ALA A 70 2.29 8.35 40.44
C ALA A 70 3.44 8.12 39.47
N GLU A 71 4.47 7.41 39.94
CA GLU A 71 5.59 7.02 39.08
C GLU A 71 5.10 6.10 37.96
N LEU A 72 5.59 6.29 36.74
CA LEU A 72 5.33 5.37 35.63
C LEU A 72 6.45 4.33 35.61
N SER A 73 6.10 3.05 35.44
CA SER A 73 7.08 1.96 35.36
C SER A 73 7.26 1.56 33.89
N LEU A 74 7.84 2.47 33.10
CA LEU A 74 8.10 2.23 31.68
C LEU A 74 9.56 1.85 31.48
N ARG A 75 9.78 0.81 30.67
CA ARG A 75 11.11 0.41 30.23
C ARG A 75 11.34 0.90 28.81
N GLU A 76 12.52 1.44 28.54
CA GLU A 76 12.93 1.71 27.17
C GLU A 76 13.02 0.38 26.40
N MET A 77 12.33 0.33 25.27
CA MET A 77 12.39 -0.77 24.32
C MET A 77 12.88 -0.21 22.99
N PRO A 78 13.63 -0.98 22.19
CA PRO A 78 13.96 -0.57 20.83
C PRO A 78 12.66 -0.32 20.06
N GLU A 79 12.64 0.74 19.27
CA GLU A 79 11.47 1.07 18.46
C GLU A 79 11.23 -0.03 17.42
N PRO A 80 10.09 -0.74 17.46
CA PRO A 80 9.78 -1.73 16.45
C PRO A 80 9.52 -1.01 15.12
N GLY A 81 10.11 -1.52 14.03
CA GLY A 81 9.89 -1.01 12.68
C GLY A 81 8.58 -1.52 12.05
N SER A 82 8.29 -1.02 10.86
CA SER A 82 7.25 -1.56 9.97
C SER A 82 7.94 -2.12 8.72
N PRO A 83 8.50 -3.35 8.79
CA PRO A 83 9.44 -3.86 7.80
C PRO A 83 8.89 -3.93 6.38
N ILE A 84 7.59 -4.24 6.21
CA ILE A 84 6.99 -4.31 4.87
C ILE A 84 6.86 -2.91 4.28
N PHE A 85 6.35 -1.95 5.05
CA PHE A 85 6.26 -0.56 4.61
C PHE A 85 7.63 0.05 4.33
N GLU A 86 8.59 -0.10 5.25
CA GLU A 86 9.94 0.48 5.12
C GLU A 86 10.67 -0.07 3.88
N ALA A 87 10.59 -1.38 3.63
CA ALA A 87 11.19 -1.99 2.46
C ALA A 87 10.53 -1.57 1.13
N ASN A 88 9.31 -1.01 1.16
CA ASN A 88 8.53 -0.69 -0.04
C ASN A 88 8.07 0.76 -0.11
N ALA A 89 8.62 1.66 0.72
CA ALA A 89 8.17 3.05 0.82
C ALA A 89 8.24 3.79 -0.53
N GLU A 90 9.26 3.52 -1.35
CA GLU A 90 9.40 4.10 -2.69
C GLU A 90 8.39 3.53 -3.72
N SER A 91 7.81 2.37 -3.43
CA SER A 91 6.91 1.64 -4.33
C SER A 91 5.43 1.84 -4.03
N ILE A 92 5.06 2.54 -2.94
CA ILE A 92 3.65 2.74 -2.56
C ILE A 92 2.84 3.46 -3.65
N GLY A 93 3.49 4.25 -4.51
CA GLY A 93 2.85 4.90 -5.65
C GLY A 93 2.24 3.92 -6.67
N LYS A 94 2.69 2.66 -6.70
CA LYS A 94 2.13 1.60 -7.56
C LYS A 94 0.69 1.24 -7.20
N LEU A 95 0.22 1.59 -6.00
CA LEU A 95 -1.14 1.34 -5.54
C LEU A 95 -2.18 2.31 -6.14
N GLY A 96 -1.71 3.41 -6.75
CA GLY A 96 -2.55 4.53 -7.13
C GLY A 96 -2.64 5.59 -6.03
N PRO A 97 -3.07 6.82 -6.38
CA PRO A 97 -2.90 7.99 -5.52
C PRO A 97 -3.65 7.90 -4.19
N GLU A 98 -4.87 7.36 -4.20
CA GLU A 98 -5.74 7.26 -3.01
C GLU A 98 -5.19 6.28 -1.97
N LEU A 99 -4.85 5.07 -2.41
CA LEU A 99 -4.23 4.05 -1.55
C LEU A 99 -2.86 4.50 -1.06
N ALA A 100 -2.02 5.07 -1.93
CA ALA A 100 -0.71 5.56 -1.55
C ALA A 100 -0.78 6.64 -0.47
N ASN A 101 -1.70 7.60 -0.60
CA ASN A 101 -1.93 8.64 0.40
C ASN A 101 -2.37 8.04 1.74
N SER A 102 -3.32 7.10 1.70
CA SER A 102 -3.87 6.48 2.90
C SER A 102 -2.83 5.62 3.63
N VAL A 103 -2.03 4.84 2.88
CA VAL A 103 -0.89 4.08 3.41
C VAL A 103 0.09 5.01 4.12
N ALA A 104 0.59 6.04 3.43
CA ALA A 104 1.52 6.98 4.02
C ALA A 104 0.97 7.62 5.30
N TYR A 105 -0.29 8.07 5.28
CA TYR A 105 -0.92 8.67 6.45
C TYR A 105 -0.97 7.71 7.65
N VAL A 106 -1.48 6.49 7.46
CA VAL A 106 -1.67 5.53 8.56
C VAL A 106 -0.33 5.11 9.16
N TYR A 107 0.67 4.81 8.33
CA TYR A 107 2.01 4.46 8.82
C TYR A 107 2.69 5.62 9.55
N GLU A 108 2.50 6.87 9.12
CA GLU A 108 3.01 8.03 9.86
C GLU A 108 2.29 8.22 11.21
N GLN A 109 0.99 7.93 11.33
CA GLN A 109 0.32 7.94 12.64
C GLN A 109 0.89 6.86 13.57
N ILE A 110 1.15 5.66 13.05
CA ILE A 110 1.77 4.56 13.81
C ILE A 110 3.19 4.94 14.26
N ARG A 111 4.01 5.51 13.35
CA ARG A 111 5.35 5.99 13.68
C ARG A 111 5.30 7.10 14.73
N ALA A 112 4.43 8.09 14.55
CA ALA A 112 4.27 9.18 15.52
C ALA A 112 3.88 8.65 16.91
N PHE A 113 3.00 7.64 16.99
CA PHE A 113 2.70 6.95 18.24
C PHE A 113 3.95 6.32 18.88
N ARG A 114 4.76 5.60 18.09
CA ARG A 114 6.01 4.96 18.59
C ARG A 114 7.00 5.98 19.12
N VAL A 115 7.18 7.10 18.41
CA VAL A 115 8.02 8.24 18.85
C VAL A 115 7.54 8.79 20.20
N VAL A 116 6.23 9.02 20.34
CA VAL A 116 5.61 9.48 21.58
C VAL A 116 5.86 8.50 22.74
N MET A 117 5.70 7.19 22.51
CA MET A 117 5.96 6.18 23.53
C MET A 117 7.44 6.08 23.90
N SER A 118 8.35 6.24 22.94
CA SER A 118 9.79 6.27 23.16
C SER A 118 10.19 7.48 24.02
N MET A 119 9.67 8.67 23.70
CA MET A 119 9.86 9.88 24.52
C MET A 119 9.35 9.68 25.95
N LEU A 120 8.15 9.10 26.10
CA LEU A 120 7.58 8.82 27.42
C LEU A 120 8.47 7.84 28.20
N ALA A 121 8.90 6.75 27.58
CA ALA A 121 9.75 5.75 28.21
C ALA A 121 11.10 6.33 28.68
N ARG A 122 11.68 7.28 27.92
CA ARG A 122 12.96 7.91 28.26
C ARG A 122 12.86 8.97 29.35
N HIS A 123 11.83 9.82 29.30
CA HIS A 123 11.81 11.06 30.08
C HIS A 123 10.78 11.09 31.22
N HIS A 124 9.93 10.06 31.37
CA HIS A 124 8.85 10.05 32.39
C HIS A 124 9.30 10.21 33.86
N LYS A 125 10.58 10.04 34.19
CA LYS A 125 11.08 10.22 35.56
C LYS A 125 11.49 11.65 35.86
N GLU A 126 11.90 12.40 34.84
CA GLU A 126 12.46 13.75 34.95
C GLU A 126 11.40 14.81 34.66
N GLU A 127 10.37 14.44 33.90
CA GLU A 127 9.33 15.34 33.42
C GLU A 127 8.11 15.45 34.35
N THR A 128 7.36 16.54 34.21
CA THR A 128 6.22 16.84 35.08
C THR A 128 5.02 15.89 34.85
N PRO A 129 4.09 15.74 35.82
CA PRO A 129 2.83 15.03 35.60
C PRO A 129 2.03 15.54 34.40
N GLU A 130 2.03 16.85 34.16
CA GLU A 130 1.32 17.50 33.05
C GLU A 130 1.93 17.11 31.71
N TRP A 131 3.26 17.14 31.59
CA TRP A 131 3.97 16.70 30.39
C TRP A 131 3.65 15.24 30.05
N ARG A 132 3.72 14.35 31.06
CA ARG A 132 3.40 12.92 30.90
C ARG A 132 1.97 12.72 30.43
N THR A 133 1.03 13.44 31.04
CA THR A 133 -0.40 13.36 30.70
C THR A 133 -0.65 13.80 29.26
N ALA A 134 -0.10 14.94 28.85
CA ALA A 134 -0.22 15.47 27.49
C ALA A 134 0.39 14.51 26.46
N LEU A 135 1.54 13.90 26.77
CA LEU A 135 2.20 12.97 25.87
C LEU A 135 1.40 11.67 25.70
N ILE A 136 0.79 11.15 26.77
CA ILE A 136 -0.12 9.98 26.73
C ILE A 136 -1.37 10.31 25.90
N GLU A 137 -1.95 11.49 26.05
CA GLU A 137 -3.11 11.95 25.26
C GLU A 137 -2.76 12.05 23.77
N SER A 138 -1.60 12.63 23.45
CA SER A 138 -1.07 12.64 22.08
C SER A 138 -0.95 11.22 21.51
N GLY A 139 -0.41 10.28 22.29
CA GLY A 139 -0.32 8.87 21.90
C GLY A 139 -1.69 8.24 21.62
N TYR A 140 -2.69 8.57 22.45
CA TYR A 140 -4.06 8.11 22.26
C TYR A 140 -4.66 8.64 20.95
N ASP A 141 -4.47 9.92 20.63
CA ASP A 141 -4.96 10.54 19.40
C ASP A 141 -4.32 9.94 18.14
N ARG A 142 -3.02 9.61 18.20
CA ARG A 142 -2.32 8.95 17.08
C ARG A 142 -2.88 7.54 16.82
N ILE A 143 -3.04 6.73 17.87
CA ILE A 143 -3.63 5.39 17.73
C ILE A 143 -5.07 5.47 17.23
N ARG A 144 -5.87 6.39 17.77
CA ARG A 144 -7.26 6.58 17.34
C ARG A 144 -7.33 6.95 15.86
N SER A 145 -6.51 7.90 15.42
CA SER A 145 -6.44 8.31 14.01
C SER A 145 -5.98 7.16 13.10
N ALA A 146 -5.02 6.36 13.57
CA ALA A 146 -4.53 5.18 12.85
C ALA A 146 -5.61 4.09 12.76
N GLU A 147 -6.41 3.88 13.81
CA GLU A 147 -7.52 2.91 13.81
C GLU A 147 -8.66 3.35 12.89
N GLU A 148 -9.13 4.59 13.04
CA GLU A 148 -10.25 5.17 12.29
C GLU A 148 -10.02 5.09 10.78
N LYS A 149 -8.79 5.34 10.33
CA LYS A 149 -8.43 5.26 8.90
C LYS A 149 -7.80 3.93 8.49
N GLY A 150 -7.23 3.18 9.42
CA GLY A 150 -6.56 1.92 9.16
C GLY A 150 -7.53 0.80 8.79
N ALA A 151 -8.68 0.72 9.46
CA ALA A 151 -9.65 -0.34 9.17
C ALA A 151 -10.20 -0.26 7.71
N PRO A 152 -10.68 0.90 7.24
CA PRO A 152 -11.08 1.08 5.84
C PRO A 152 -9.92 0.83 4.87
N LEU A 153 -8.71 1.28 5.21
CA LEU A 153 -7.53 1.06 4.38
C LEU A 153 -7.20 -0.42 4.19
N ILE A 154 -7.28 -1.22 5.26
CA ILE A 154 -7.05 -2.67 5.19
C ILE A 154 -8.05 -3.31 4.22
N GLU A 155 -9.32 -2.91 4.28
CA GLU A 155 -10.36 -3.41 3.37
C GLU A 155 -10.09 -3.01 1.91
N MET A 156 -9.72 -1.75 1.66
CA MET A 156 -9.38 -1.27 0.33
C MET A 156 -8.15 -1.98 -0.24
N LEU A 157 -7.09 -2.18 0.55
CA LEU A 157 -5.89 -2.90 0.14
C LEU A 157 -6.19 -4.38 -0.14
N THR A 158 -7.00 -5.02 0.71
CA THR A 158 -7.42 -6.42 0.51
C THR A 158 -8.24 -6.56 -0.78
N THR A 159 -9.16 -5.62 -1.02
CA THR A 159 -9.96 -5.57 -2.24
C THR A 159 -9.07 -5.35 -3.47
N HIS A 160 -8.11 -4.43 -3.40
CA HIS A 160 -7.14 -4.17 -4.46
C HIS A 160 -6.28 -5.40 -4.78
N ALA A 161 -5.79 -6.09 -3.74
CA ALA A 161 -5.03 -7.32 -3.87
C ALA A 161 -5.84 -8.47 -4.52
N ALA A 162 -7.16 -8.47 -4.34
CA ALA A 162 -8.06 -9.48 -4.89
C ALA A 162 -8.58 -9.17 -6.31
N GLN A 163 -8.27 -8.00 -6.88
CA GLN A 163 -8.77 -7.63 -8.22
C GLN A 163 -8.35 -8.61 -9.31
N SER A 164 -9.13 -8.70 -10.38
CA SER A 164 -8.77 -9.47 -11.57
C SER A 164 -8.24 -8.56 -12.67
N TYR A 165 -7.07 -8.90 -13.22
CA TYR A 165 -6.46 -8.17 -14.34
C TYR A 165 -7.44 -8.03 -15.52
N TRP A 166 -8.11 -9.12 -15.90
CA TRP A 166 -9.03 -9.19 -17.03
C TRP A 166 -10.33 -8.40 -16.83
N GLN A 167 -10.67 -8.05 -15.59
CA GLN A 167 -11.86 -7.27 -15.29
C GLN A 167 -11.61 -5.77 -15.27
N ARG A 168 -10.34 -5.32 -15.36
CA ARG A 168 -10.01 -3.89 -15.42
C ARG A 168 -10.58 -3.25 -16.69
N PRO A 169 -11.27 -2.09 -16.60
CA PRO A 169 -11.76 -1.38 -17.78
C PRO A 169 -10.68 -1.06 -18.79
N VAL A 170 -9.47 -0.73 -18.31
CA VAL A 170 -8.29 -0.45 -19.16
C VAL A 170 -7.88 -1.69 -19.95
N THR A 171 -7.72 -2.84 -19.28
CA THR A 171 -7.38 -4.11 -19.92
C THR A 171 -8.44 -4.54 -20.93
N ARG A 172 -9.73 -4.41 -20.60
CA ARG A 172 -10.83 -4.70 -21.54
C ARG A 172 -10.76 -3.84 -22.79
N LYS A 173 -10.50 -2.53 -22.65
CA LYS A 173 -10.32 -1.62 -23.80
C LYS A 173 -9.10 -2.01 -24.63
N GLN A 174 -7.97 -2.32 -24.00
CA GLN A 174 -6.76 -2.77 -24.68
C GLN A 174 -6.98 -4.06 -25.48
N VAL A 175 -7.67 -5.05 -24.89
CA VAL A 175 -8.04 -6.29 -25.59
C VAL A 175 -8.98 -5.98 -26.75
N GLY A 176 -9.95 -5.08 -26.57
CA GLY A 176 -10.85 -4.64 -27.64
C GLY A 176 -10.10 -4.03 -28.82
N TYR A 177 -9.21 -3.05 -28.56
CA TYR A 177 -8.39 -2.43 -29.60
C TYR A 177 -7.43 -3.43 -30.26
N GLY A 178 -6.82 -4.31 -29.48
CA GLY A 178 -5.96 -5.38 -30.00
C GLY A 178 -6.71 -6.34 -30.92
N THR A 179 -7.94 -6.70 -30.56
CA THR A 179 -8.80 -7.58 -31.38
C THR A 179 -9.21 -6.90 -32.68
N ILE A 180 -9.62 -5.62 -32.63
CA ILE A 180 -9.96 -4.84 -33.82
C ILE A 180 -8.74 -4.71 -34.74
N GLY A 181 -7.57 -4.38 -34.18
CA GLY A 181 -6.32 -4.28 -34.94
C GLY A 181 -5.94 -5.61 -35.61
N LEU A 182 -6.08 -6.73 -34.90
CA LEU A 182 -5.83 -8.06 -35.44
C LEU A 182 -6.82 -8.41 -36.57
N LEU A 183 -8.10 -8.13 -36.40
CA LEU A 183 -9.11 -8.37 -37.43
C LEU A 183 -8.86 -7.52 -38.68
N ALA A 184 -8.54 -6.23 -38.53
CA ALA A 184 -8.16 -5.36 -39.63
C ALA A 184 -6.93 -5.89 -40.36
N PHE A 185 -5.92 -6.36 -39.62
CA PHE A 185 -4.73 -6.98 -40.19
C PHE A 185 -5.06 -8.24 -41.00
N LEU A 186 -5.89 -9.15 -40.46
CA LEU A 186 -6.31 -10.37 -41.15
C LEU A 186 -7.12 -10.07 -42.42
N VAL A 187 -7.97 -9.05 -42.41
CA VAL A 187 -8.72 -8.61 -43.60
C VAL A 187 -7.77 -8.08 -44.67
N ILE A 188 -6.79 -7.24 -44.30
CA ILE A 188 -5.78 -6.74 -45.24
C ILE A 188 -4.97 -7.91 -45.82
N LEU A 189 -4.57 -8.88 -44.99
CA LEU A 189 -3.87 -10.07 -45.45
C LEU A 189 -4.69 -10.85 -46.49
N LYS A 190 -6.00 -11.05 -46.24
CA LYS A 190 -6.90 -11.72 -47.19
C LYS A 190 -7.12 -10.96 -48.50
N ILE A 191 -6.94 -9.64 -48.51
CA ILE A 191 -7.06 -8.83 -49.74
C ILE A 191 -5.77 -8.89 -50.57
N LEU A 192 -4.62 -9.01 -49.90
CA LEU A 192 -3.30 -9.01 -50.54
C LEU A 192 -2.84 -10.37 -51.06
N PHE A 193 -3.49 -11.47 -50.65
CA PHE A 193 -3.16 -12.86 -50.98
C PHE A 193 -4.40 -13.64 -51.36
#